data_AF-A0A7K4JU27-F1
#
_entry.id   AF-A0A7K4JU27-F1
#
_cell.length_a   1.000
_cell.length_b   1.000
_cell.length_c   1.000
_cell.angle_alpha   90.00
_cell.angle_beta   90.00
_cell.angle_gamma   90.00
#
_symmetry.space_group_name_H-M   'P 1'
#
loop_
_entity.id
_entity.type
_entity.pdbx_description
1 polymer ?
#
loop_
_entity_poly.entity_id
_entity_poly.type
_entity_poly.pdbx_seq_one_letter_code
_entity_poly.pdbx_strand_id
1 'polypeptide(L)'
;GMPLGVNLGKNKSSPDAAADYVAGVQTLGPLADYLVVNVSSPNTPGLRDLQGKAELRDLLTKVLAERDALPCERKPALLVKIAPDLTAQDKQDIASVICELGVDGLIVSNTTVSRPSSLQSQQRTEAGGLSGKPLRELSTQTIREMYSLTRGRVPIIGVGGVSSGRDALEKIRAGASLVQLYTALVYHGPPVVKAVKRELEELLREQGFKNVMEAVGADHRC
;
A
#
# COMPACT_ATOMS: atom_id res chain seq x y z
N GLY A 1 -4.11 -20.76 5.46
CA GLY A 1 -2.77 -20.82 4.83
C GLY A 1 -2.05 -19.51 5.03
N MET A 2 -0.83 -19.37 4.48
CA MET A 2 -0.16 -18.07 4.35
C MET A 2 -0.77 -17.33 3.16
N PRO A 3 -1.25 -16.08 3.31
CA PRO A 3 -1.90 -15.37 2.21
C PRO A 3 -0.91 -15.05 1.10
N LEU A 4 -1.29 -15.32 -0.15
CA LEU A 4 -0.54 -14.98 -1.35
C LEU A 4 -1.15 -13.75 -2.03
N GLY A 5 -0.39 -12.66 -2.06
CA GLY A 5 -0.71 -11.45 -2.80
C GLY A 5 -0.04 -11.42 -4.16
N VAL A 6 -0.80 -11.15 -5.23
CA VAL A 6 -0.25 -10.97 -6.57
C VAL A 6 -0.33 -9.51 -6.98
N ASN A 7 0.82 -8.92 -7.30
CA ASN A 7 0.91 -7.52 -7.74
C ASN A 7 0.83 -7.44 -9.26
N LEU A 8 -0.18 -6.74 -9.76
CA LEU A 8 -0.42 -6.50 -11.18
C LEU A 8 0.02 -5.09 -11.55
N GLY A 9 0.52 -4.93 -12.77
CA GLY A 9 0.97 -3.65 -13.31
C GLY A 9 0.84 -3.61 -14.82
N LYS A 10 0.79 -2.40 -15.36
CA LYS A 10 0.87 -2.14 -16.79
C LYS A 10 2.26 -2.48 -17.36
N ASN A 11 2.29 -3.08 -18.55
CA ASN A 11 3.51 -3.26 -19.33
C ASN A 11 4.01 -1.93 -19.89
N LYS A 12 5.33 -1.69 -19.86
CA LYS A 12 5.95 -0.40 -20.24
C LYS A 12 5.54 0.09 -21.64
N SER A 13 5.35 -0.82 -22.59
CA SER A 13 5.01 -0.52 -23.98
C SER A 13 3.51 -0.64 -24.31
N SER A 14 2.66 -0.99 -23.34
CA SER A 14 1.24 -1.20 -23.62
C SER A 14 0.51 0.12 -23.82
N PRO A 15 -0.31 0.27 -24.87
CA PRO A 15 -1.15 1.45 -25.05
C PRO A 15 -2.35 1.43 -24.09
N ASP A 16 -2.90 0.26 -23.78
CA ASP A 16 -4.07 0.09 -22.92
C ASP A 16 -3.65 -0.45 -21.55
N ALA A 17 -3.62 0.44 -20.56
CA ALA A 17 -3.31 0.08 -19.19
C ALA A 17 -4.29 -0.95 -18.64
N ALA A 18 -5.59 -0.73 -18.84
CA ALA A 18 -6.64 -1.53 -18.23
C ALA A 18 -6.63 -2.96 -18.75
N ALA A 19 -6.38 -3.15 -20.05
CA ALA A 19 -6.25 -4.48 -20.64
C ALA A 19 -5.15 -5.32 -19.98
N ASP A 20 -4.00 -4.73 -19.63
CA ASP A 20 -2.92 -5.44 -18.95
C ASP A 20 -3.34 -5.93 -17.55
N TYR A 21 -4.04 -5.08 -16.78
CA TYR A 21 -4.53 -5.47 -15.45
C TYR A 21 -5.59 -6.57 -15.57
N VAL A 22 -6.54 -6.44 -16.50
CA VAL A 22 -7.59 -7.44 -16.76
C VAL A 22 -6.97 -8.79 -17.13
N ALA A 23 -5.99 -8.82 -18.03
CA ALA A 23 -5.27 -10.05 -18.38
C ALA A 23 -4.56 -10.66 -17.16
N GLY A 24 -3.99 -9.82 -16.30
CA GLY A 24 -3.39 -10.23 -15.03
C GLY A 24 -4.40 -10.85 -14.06
N VAL A 25 -5.60 -10.28 -13.94
CA VAL A 25 -6.71 -10.84 -13.13
C VAL A 25 -7.12 -12.20 -13.67
N GLN A 26 -7.34 -12.33 -14.98
CA GLN A 26 -7.73 -13.60 -15.62
C GLN A 26 -6.71 -14.70 -15.36
N THR A 27 -5.44 -14.37 -15.51
CA THR A 27 -4.35 -15.35 -15.46
C THR A 27 -4.00 -15.75 -14.03
N LEU A 28 -3.92 -14.78 -13.11
CA LEU A 28 -3.35 -14.98 -11.77
C LEU A 28 -4.40 -14.90 -10.65
N GLY A 29 -5.59 -14.39 -10.93
CA GLY A 29 -6.70 -14.28 -9.98
C GLY A 29 -7.05 -15.60 -9.28
N PRO A 30 -7.18 -16.75 -10.00
CA PRO A 30 -7.46 -18.03 -9.37
C PRO A 30 -6.39 -18.53 -8.39
N LEU A 31 -5.18 -17.95 -8.41
CA LEU A 31 -4.05 -18.34 -7.57
C LEU A 31 -3.85 -17.43 -6.36
N ALA A 32 -4.55 -16.29 -6.29
CA ALA A 32 -4.29 -15.24 -5.32
C ALA A 32 -5.32 -15.25 -4.17
N ASP A 33 -4.86 -14.94 -2.95
CA ASP A 33 -5.76 -14.53 -1.87
C ASP A 33 -6.17 -13.06 -2.00
N TYR A 34 -5.27 -12.24 -2.56
CA TYR A 34 -5.55 -10.86 -2.93
C TYR A 34 -4.73 -10.41 -4.15
N LEU A 35 -5.33 -9.54 -4.95
CA LEU A 35 -4.74 -8.89 -6.11
C LEU A 35 -4.39 -7.44 -5.75
N VAL A 36 -3.33 -6.92 -6.35
CA VAL A 36 -2.93 -5.51 -6.19
C VAL A 36 -2.90 -4.82 -7.54
N VAL A 37 -3.68 -3.75 -7.67
CA VAL A 37 -3.60 -2.79 -8.78
C VAL A 37 -2.52 -1.78 -8.43
N ASN A 38 -1.33 -1.92 -9.04
CA ASN A 38 -0.20 -1.02 -8.80
C ASN A 38 -0.19 0.14 -9.80
N VAL A 39 -0.57 1.32 -9.34
CA VAL A 39 -0.63 2.58 -10.12
C VAL A 39 0.41 3.61 -9.66
N SER A 40 1.46 3.16 -8.96
CA SER A 40 2.29 4.07 -8.14
C SER A 40 3.80 4.01 -8.38
N SER A 41 4.26 3.12 -9.27
CA SER A 41 5.68 3.05 -9.62
C SER A 41 6.17 4.36 -10.24
N PRO A 42 7.26 4.97 -9.74
CA PRO A 42 7.89 6.12 -10.39
C PRO A 42 8.70 5.75 -11.63
N ASN A 43 8.94 4.45 -11.85
CA ASN A 43 9.88 3.96 -12.89
C ASN A 43 9.19 3.63 -14.22
N THR A 44 7.85 3.69 -14.25
CA THR A 44 7.05 3.47 -15.46
C THR A 44 6.44 4.82 -15.87
N PRO A 45 6.88 5.43 -16.99
CA PRO A 45 6.35 6.71 -17.44
C PRO A 45 4.82 6.70 -17.58
N GLY A 46 4.16 7.76 -17.10
CA GLY A 46 2.70 7.93 -17.15
C GLY A 46 1.89 7.00 -16.23
N LEU A 47 2.51 6.07 -15.50
CA LEU A 47 1.75 5.14 -14.65
C LEU A 47 1.05 5.86 -13.50
N ARG A 48 1.69 6.87 -12.90
CA ARG A 48 1.15 7.61 -11.77
C ARG A 48 -0.07 8.46 -12.14
N ASP A 49 -0.23 8.77 -13.43
CA ASP A 49 -1.38 9.51 -13.94
C ASP A 49 -2.69 8.69 -13.80
N LEU A 50 -2.58 7.36 -13.71
CA LEU A 50 -3.71 6.47 -13.41
C LEU A 50 -4.27 6.65 -11.98
N GLN A 51 -3.63 7.45 -11.13
CA GLN A 51 -4.17 7.83 -9.81
C GLN A 51 -5.15 9.01 -9.90
N GLY A 52 -5.26 9.66 -11.07
CA GLY A 52 -6.28 10.67 -11.34
C GLY A 52 -7.69 10.11 -11.19
N LYS A 53 -8.64 10.95 -10.76
CA LYS A 53 -9.98 10.50 -10.35
C LYS A 53 -10.72 9.72 -11.45
N ALA A 54 -10.66 10.19 -12.69
CA ALA A 54 -11.40 9.60 -13.80
C ALA A 54 -10.72 8.30 -14.26
N GLU A 55 -9.41 8.34 -14.42
CA GLU A 55 -8.55 7.24 -14.86
C GLU A 55 -8.60 6.09 -13.86
N LEU A 56 -8.49 6.40 -12.56
CA LEU A 56 -8.58 5.40 -11.50
C LEU A 56 -9.96 4.74 -11.47
N ARG A 57 -11.04 5.54 -11.63
CA ARG A 57 -12.41 5.00 -11.66
C ARG A 57 -12.60 4.05 -12.84
N ASP A 58 -12.20 4.46 -14.04
CA ASP A 58 -12.32 3.63 -15.25
C ASP A 58 -11.53 2.33 -15.11
N LEU A 59 -10.27 2.42 -14.67
CA LEU A 59 -9.41 1.26 -14.45
C LEU A 59 -10.03 0.27 -13.44
N LEU A 60 -10.41 0.77 -12.26
CA LEU A 60 -10.92 -0.09 -11.19
C LEU A 60 -12.27 -0.70 -11.54
N THR A 61 -13.13 0.02 -12.26
CA THR A 61 -14.40 -0.53 -12.76
C THR A 61 -14.16 -1.77 -13.62
N LYS A 62 -13.23 -1.70 -14.56
CA LYS A 62 -12.89 -2.82 -15.45
C LYS A 62 -12.24 -3.98 -14.69
N VAL A 63 -11.31 -3.69 -13.80
CA VAL A 63 -10.60 -4.71 -13.02
C VAL A 63 -11.51 -5.41 -12.02
N LEU A 64 -12.42 -4.69 -11.35
CA LEU A 64 -13.41 -5.28 -10.45
C LEU A 64 -14.38 -6.17 -11.21
N ALA A 65 -14.89 -5.72 -12.35
CA ALA A 65 -15.77 -6.52 -13.20
C ALA A 65 -15.10 -7.85 -13.61
N GLU A 66 -13.82 -7.80 -14.01
CA GLU A 66 -13.07 -9.01 -14.35
C GLU A 66 -12.87 -9.92 -13.12
N ARG A 67 -12.49 -9.34 -11.97
CA ARG A 67 -12.30 -10.07 -10.72
C ARG A 67 -13.59 -10.80 -10.33
N ASP A 68 -14.71 -10.12 -10.44
CA ASP A 68 -16.03 -10.66 -10.10
C ASP A 68 -16.49 -11.73 -11.10
N ALA A 69 -16.02 -11.69 -12.36
CA ALA A 69 -16.32 -12.68 -13.39
C ALA A 69 -15.49 -13.99 -13.27
N LEU A 70 -14.41 -14.02 -12.49
CA LEU A 70 -13.54 -15.20 -12.36
C LEU A 70 -14.32 -16.47 -11.98
N PRO A 71 -14.08 -17.65 -12.58
CA PRO A 71 -14.81 -18.87 -12.26
C PRO A 71 -14.30 -19.55 -10.97
N CYS A 72 -14.23 -18.81 -9.87
CA CYS A 72 -13.82 -19.31 -8.55
C CYS A 72 -14.87 -18.96 -7.48
N GLU A 73 -15.06 -19.87 -6.51
CA GLU A 73 -16.01 -19.68 -5.40
C GLU A 73 -15.64 -18.49 -4.52
N ARG A 74 -14.34 -18.37 -4.20
CA ARG A 74 -13.82 -17.26 -3.41
C ARG A 74 -13.04 -16.32 -4.30
N LYS A 75 -13.59 -15.11 -4.46
CA LYS A 75 -12.94 -14.03 -5.20
C LYS A 75 -11.75 -13.49 -4.39
N PRO A 76 -10.59 -13.24 -5.00
CA PRO A 76 -9.49 -12.57 -4.31
C PRO A 76 -9.89 -11.14 -3.94
N ALA A 77 -9.44 -10.64 -2.79
CA ALA A 77 -9.60 -9.23 -2.44
C ALA A 77 -8.81 -8.35 -3.44
N LEU A 78 -9.36 -7.20 -3.83
CA LEU A 78 -8.68 -6.26 -4.72
C LEU A 78 -8.17 -5.04 -3.93
N LEU A 79 -6.86 -4.86 -3.91
CA LEU A 79 -6.20 -3.74 -3.24
C LEU A 79 -5.59 -2.77 -4.26
N VAL A 80 -5.51 -1.49 -3.92
CA VAL A 80 -4.84 -0.47 -4.74
C VAL A 80 -3.58 0.01 -4.05
N LYS A 81 -2.44 -0.02 -4.75
CA LYS A 81 -1.17 0.49 -4.22
C LYS A 81 -0.88 1.88 -4.75
N ILE A 82 -0.85 2.86 -3.85
CA ILE A 82 -0.72 4.29 -4.17
C ILE A 82 0.67 4.84 -3.87
N ALA A 83 1.00 5.95 -4.54
CA ALA A 83 2.25 6.68 -4.30
C ALA A 83 2.13 7.52 -3.01
N PRO A 84 3.26 7.82 -2.34
CA PRO A 84 3.26 8.78 -1.23
C PRO A 84 3.26 10.23 -1.72
N ASP A 85 3.71 10.48 -2.95
CA ASP A 85 3.89 11.80 -3.55
C ASP A 85 2.56 12.32 -4.13
N LEU A 86 1.60 12.61 -3.25
CA LEU A 86 0.23 12.99 -3.62
C LEU A 86 -0.19 14.30 -2.94
N THR A 87 -0.93 15.15 -3.65
CA THR A 87 -1.56 16.33 -3.06
C THR A 87 -2.73 15.92 -2.16
N ALA A 88 -3.25 16.86 -1.37
CA ALA A 88 -4.44 16.63 -0.56
C ALA A 88 -5.67 16.29 -1.44
N GLN A 89 -5.79 16.93 -2.61
CA GLN A 89 -6.88 16.70 -3.54
C GLN A 89 -6.79 15.30 -4.16
N ASP A 90 -5.59 14.86 -4.57
CA ASP A 90 -5.39 13.51 -5.12
C ASP A 90 -5.83 12.43 -4.11
N LYS A 91 -5.46 12.61 -2.83
CA LYS A 91 -5.85 11.68 -1.75
C LYS A 91 -7.37 11.64 -1.56
N GLN A 92 -8.04 12.79 -1.59
CA GLN A 92 -9.51 12.87 -1.52
C GLN A 92 -10.17 12.14 -2.68
N ASP A 93 -9.66 12.37 -3.90
CA ASP A 93 -10.21 11.75 -5.11
C ASP A 93 -10.00 10.24 -5.14
N ILE A 94 -8.82 9.77 -4.77
CA ILE A 94 -8.52 8.34 -4.60
C ILE A 94 -9.46 7.72 -3.54
N ALA A 95 -9.58 8.34 -2.37
CA ALA A 95 -10.44 7.83 -1.29
C ALA A 95 -11.92 7.77 -1.73
N SER A 96 -12.38 8.78 -2.47
CA SER A 96 -13.74 8.83 -3.03
C SER A 96 -13.98 7.66 -3.97
N VAL A 97 -13.09 7.43 -4.95
CA VAL A 97 -13.24 6.36 -5.95
C VAL A 97 -13.20 4.98 -5.29
N ILE A 98 -12.28 4.76 -4.36
CA ILE A 98 -12.15 3.48 -3.63
C ILE A 98 -13.41 3.18 -2.83
N CYS A 99 -13.96 4.17 -2.13
CA CYS A 99 -15.19 4.00 -1.36
C CYS A 99 -16.42 3.81 -2.27
N GLU A 100 -16.49 4.53 -3.39
CA GLU A 100 -17.58 4.45 -4.38
C GLU A 100 -17.65 3.07 -5.03
N LEU A 101 -16.49 2.51 -5.42
CA LEU A 101 -16.41 1.23 -6.13
C LEU A 101 -16.32 0.01 -5.20
N GLY A 102 -16.22 0.22 -3.88
CA GLY A 102 -16.13 -0.88 -2.92
C GLY A 102 -14.83 -1.69 -3.03
N VAL A 103 -13.70 -1.01 -3.28
CA VAL A 103 -12.38 -1.64 -3.28
C VAL A 103 -12.03 -2.19 -1.90
N ASP A 104 -11.49 -3.41 -1.85
CA ASP A 104 -11.32 -4.17 -0.60
C ASP A 104 -10.19 -3.66 0.30
N GLY A 105 -9.25 -2.87 -0.22
CA GLY A 105 -8.20 -2.28 0.59
C GLY A 105 -7.19 -1.40 -0.14
N LEU A 106 -6.28 -0.82 0.64
CA LEU A 106 -5.22 0.05 0.19
C LEU A 106 -3.84 -0.46 0.60
N ILE A 107 -2.82 -0.21 -0.23
CA ILE A 107 -1.42 -0.37 0.14
C ILE A 107 -0.74 0.99 0.09
N VAL A 108 -0.30 1.47 1.25
CA VAL A 108 0.23 2.82 1.45
C VAL A 108 1.61 2.73 2.09
N SER A 109 2.73 2.93 1.39
CA SER A 109 2.84 3.43 0.01
C SER A 109 3.88 2.70 -0.84
N ASN A 110 3.93 3.09 -2.11
CA ASN A 110 5.10 2.84 -2.96
C ASN A 110 6.29 3.76 -2.57
N THR A 111 7.36 3.71 -3.34
CA THR A 111 8.54 4.57 -3.18
C THR A 111 8.25 6.04 -3.48
N THR A 112 9.04 6.95 -2.89
CA THR A 112 8.94 8.40 -3.12
C THR A 112 9.95 8.87 -4.16
N VAL A 113 9.60 9.89 -4.95
CA VAL A 113 10.58 10.60 -5.79
C VAL A 113 11.31 11.72 -5.04
N SER A 114 10.80 12.12 -3.88
CA SER A 114 11.45 13.13 -3.04
C SER A 114 12.85 12.68 -2.62
N ARG A 115 13.76 13.65 -2.52
CA ARG A 115 15.12 13.48 -2.02
C ARG A 115 15.35 14.41 -0.83
N PRO A 116 15.08 13.95 0.40
CA PRO A 116 15.29 14.77 1.60
C PRO A 116 16.74 15.26 1.67
N SER A 117 16.94 16.51 2.10
CA SER A 117 18.27 17.11 2.26
C SER A 117 19.15 16.37 3.28
N SER A 118 18.54 15.60 4.18
CA SER A 118 19.20 14.75 5.17
C SER A 118 19.90 13.51 4.59
N LEU A 119 19.72 13.19 3.31
CA LEU A 119 20.42 12.07 2.66
C LEU A 119 21.92 12.32 2.54
N GLN A 120 22.72 11.35 3.00
CA GLN A 120 24.18 11.45 3.08
C GLN A 120 24.93 10.70 1.96
N SER A 121 24.32 9.65 1.37
CA SER A 121 24.98 8.85 0.34
C SER A 121 25.31 9.69 -0.90
N GLN A 122 26.44 9.41 -1.54
CA GLN A 122 26.79 10.02 -2.84
C GLN A 122 25.75 9.72 -3.92
N GLN A 123 25.03 8.59 -3.81
CA GLN A 123 23.96 8.19 -4.72
C GLN A 123 22.62 8.91 -4.48
N ARG A 124 22.56 9.90 -3.59
CA ARG A 124 21.31 10.61 -3.25
C ARG A 124 20.64 11.32 -4.43
N THR A 125 21.38 11.59 -5.51
CA THR A 125 20.89 12.25 -6.73
C THR A 125 20.40 11.27 -7.80
N GLU A 126 20.53 9.96 -7.57
CA GLU A 126 20.06 8.95 -8.53
C GLU A 126 18.56 9.08 -8.80
N ALA A 127 18.17 8.83 -10.05
CA ALA A 127 16.78 8.85 -10.47
C ALA A 127 15.99 7.65 -9.91
N GLY A 128 14.66 7.71 -10.01
CA GLY A 128 13.76 6.63 -9.59
C GLY A 128 13.25 6.77 -8.16
N GLY A 129 12.82 5.65 -7.57
CA GLY A 129 12.16 5.63 -6.26
C GLY A 129 13.10 5.46 -5.07
N LEU A 130 12.96 6.32 -4.06
CA LEU A 130 13.59 6.19 -2.74
C LEU A 130 12.69 5.40 -1.78
N SER A 131 13.30 4.49 -1.02
CA SER A 131 12.64 3.59 -0.08
C SER A 131 13.32 3.61 1.30
N GLY A 132 12.84 2.79 2.25
CA GLY A 132 13.45 2.62 3.56
C GLY A 132 13.19 3.76 4.55
N LYS A 133 14.09 3.92 5.51
CA LYS A 133 13.95 4.88 6.64
C LYS A 133 13.58 6.31 6.19
N PRO A 134 14.15 6.89 5.12
CA PRO A 134 13.76 8.23 4.67
C PRO A 134 12.29 8.38 4.25
N LEU A 135 11.61 7.29 3.88
CA LEU A 135 10.19 7.27 3.50
C LEU A 135 9.24 7.10 4.69
N ARG A 136 9.75 6.77 5.88
CA ARG A 136 8.94 6.36 7.04
C ARG A 136 7.87 7.39 7.39
N GLU A 137 8.28 8.64 7.59
CA GLU A 137 7.39 9.72 8.01
C GLU A 137 6.31 10.02 6.96
N LEU A 138 6.73 10.24 5.70
CA LEU A 138 5.81 10.54 4.60
C LEU A 138 4.78 9.42 4.39
N SER A 139 5.21 8.15 4.42
CA SER A 139 4.29 7.02 4.28
C SER A 139 3.35 6.87 5.47
N THR A 140 3.82 7.09 6.70
CA THR A 140 2.95 7.07 7.91
C THR A 140 1.93 8.21 7.89
N GLN A 141 2.33 9.40 7.44
CA GLN A 141 1.41 10.52 7.27
C GLN A 141 0.36 10.24 6.19
N THR A 142 0.76 9.64 5.07
CA THR A 142 -0.18 9.23 4.01
C THR A 142 -1.17 8.18 4.52
N ILE A 143 -0.74 7.22 5.35
CA ILE A 143 -1.65 6.26 6.01
C ILE A 143 -2.68 6.99 6.86
N ARG A 144 -2.25 7.94 7.69
CA ARG A 144 -3.14 8.71 8.58
C ARG A 144 -4.21 9.45 7.79
N GLU A 145 -3.82 10.13 6.73
CA GLU A 145 -4.75 10.89 5.89
C GLU A 145 -5.74 9.97 5.16
N MET A 146 -5.26 8.88 4.55
CA MET A 146 -6.14 7.92 3.86
C MET A 146 -7.09 7.20 4.82
N TYR A 147 -6.65 6.88 6.04
CA TYR A 147 -7.51 6.30 7.05
C TYR A 147 -8.65 7.25 7.43
N SER A 148 -8.34 8.53 7.64
CA SER A 148 -9.33 9.56 7.95
C SER A 148 -10.32 9.75 6.79
N LEU A 149 -9.82 9.89 5.56
CA LEU A 149 -10.64 10.07 4.36
C LEU A 149 -11.57 8.88 4.09
N THR A 150 -11.11 7.66 4.34
CA THR A 150 -11.94 6.45 4.21
C THR A 150 -12.78 6.14 5.46
N ARG A 151 -12.65 6.95 6.51
CA ARG A 151 -13.32 6.79 7.83
C ARG A 151 -13.05 5.43 8.46
N GLY A 152 -11.85 4.90 8.25
CA GLY A 152 -11.43 3.58 8.72
C GLY A 152 -12.19 2.39 8.13
N ARG A 153 -13.03 2.60 7.09
CA ARG A 153 -13.83 1.54 6.46
C ARG A 153 -13.03 0.68 5.48
N VAL A 154 -11.95 1.23 4.94
CA VAL A 154 -11.09 0.55 3.97
C VAL A 154 -9.81 0.10 4.70
N PRO A 155 -9.53 -1.21 4.80
CA PRO A 155 -8.29 -1.72 5.38
C PRO A 155 -7.05 -1.18 4.66
N ILE A 156 -6.01 -0.84 5.42
CA ILE A 156 -4.75 -0.30 4.89
C ILE A 156 -3.59 -1.25 5.24
N ILE A 157 -2.78 -1.60 4.24
CA ILE A 157 -1.46 -2.22 4.43
C ILE A 157 -0.40 -1.11 4.39
N GLY A 158 0.27 -0.87 5.52
CA GLY A 158 1.30 0.15 5.67
C GLY A 158 2.68 -0.30 5.17
N VAL A 159 3.30 0.49 4.32
CA VAL A 159 4.59 0.18 3.66
C VAL A 159 5.46 1.43 3.63
N GLY A 160 6.76 1.26 3.85
CA GLY A 160 7.74 2.35 3.79
C GLY A 160 8.42 2.59 5.14
N GLY A 161 9.72 2.25 5.21
CA GLY A 161 10.53 2.51 6.41
C GLY A 161 10.17 1.72 7.66
N VAL A 162 9.58 0.52 7.52
CA VAL A 162 9.32 -0.38 8.65
C VAL A 162 10.54 -1.26 8.90
N SER A 163 11.22 -1.02 10.02
CA SER A 163 12.42 -1.77 10.44
C SER A 163 12.38 -2.29 11.87
N SER A 164 11.44 -1.82 12.68
CA SER A 164 11.26 -2.19 14.10
C SER A 164 9.78 -2.41 14.44
N GLY A 165 9.51 -3.00 15.61
CA GLY A 165 8.14 -3.11 16.14
C GLY A 165 7.53 -1.74 16.41
N ARG A 166 8.34 -0.75 16.79
CA ARG A 166 7.92 0.65 16.95
C ARG A 166 7.41 1.24 15.63
N ASP A 167 8.16 1.06 14.54
CA ASP A 167 7.74 1.55 13.21
C ASP A 167 6.44 0.88 12.75
N ALA A 168 6.29 -0.41 13.03
CA ALA A 168 5.06 -1.13 12.73
C ALA A 168 3.88 -0.58 13.54
N LEU A 169 4.07 -0.39 14.85
CA LEU A 169 3.04 0.16 15.73
C LEU A 169 2.64 1.58 15.33
N GLU A 170 3.59 2.45 14.98
CA GLU A 170 3.31 3.80 14.48
C GLU A 170 2.37 3.76 13.26
N LYS A 171 2.64 2.88 12.28
CA LYS A 171 1.76 2.73 11.12
C LYS A 171 0.40 2.16 11.48
N ILE A 172 0.35 1.20 12.41
CA ILE A 172 -0.90 0.59 12.86
C ILE A 172 -1.79 1.63 13.55
N ARG A 173 -1.22 2.38 14.50
CA ARG A 173 -1.91 3.47 15.19
C ARG A 173 -2.37 4.59 14.25
N ALA A 174 -1.60 4.87 13.20
CA ALA A 174 -1.99 5.81 12.15
C ALA A 174 -3.17 5.32 11.29
N GLY A 175 -3.46 4.01 11.25
CA GLY A 175 -4.59 3.44 10.52
C GLY A 175 -4.34 2.14 9.77
N ALA A 176 -3.09 1.66 9.71
CA ALA A 176 -2.79 0.41 9.01
C ALA A 176 -3.28 -0.83 9.80
N SER A 177 -3.84 -1.80 9.09
CA SER A 177 -4.21 -3.11 9.65
C SER A 177 -3.07 -4.13 9.53
N LEU A 178 -2.22 -3.99 8.52
CA LEU A 178 -1.02 -4.82 8.31
C LEU A 178 0.17 -3.94 7.91
N VAL A 179 1.39 -4.48 7.95
CA VAL A 179 2.60 -3.81 7.44
C VAL A 179 3.40 -4.69 6.49
N GLN A 180 4.09 -4.08 5.51
CA GLN A 180 5.04 -4.77 4.63
C GLN A 180 6.47 -4.23 4.82
N LEU A 181 7.44 -5.13 4.64
CA LEU A 181 8.87 -4.84 4.72
C LEU A 181 9.53 -5.11 3.38
N TYR A 182 10.49 -4.28 3.00
CA TYR A 182 11.38 -4.53 1.87
C TYR A 182 12.80 -4.11 2.22
N THR A 183 13.06 -2.80 2.31
CA THR A 183 14.41 -2.26 2.54
C THR A 183 15.07 -2.80 3.82
N ALA A 184 14.28 -3.03 4.87
CA ALA A 184 14.78 -3.61 6.12
C ALA A 184 15.36 -5.02 5.95
N LEU A 185 14.83 -5.84 5.03
CA LEU A 185 15.38 -7.17 4.73
C LEU A 185 16.78 -7.07 4.12
N VAL A 186 17.06 -6.02 3.34
CA VAL A 186 18.37 -5.80 2.73
C VAL A 186 19.43 -5.50 3.79
N TYR A 187 19.10 -4.68 4.80
CA TYR A 187 20.05 -4.26 5.83
C TYR A 187 20.15 -5.23 7.02
N HIS A 188 19.07 -5.94 7.36
CA HIS A 188 18.99 -6.74 8.58
C HIS A 188 18.77 -8.25 8.32
N GLY A 189 18.58 -8.64 7.06
CA GLY A 189 18.28 -10.01 6.67
C GLY A 189 16.89 -10.49 7.12
N PRO A 190 16.54 -11.76 6.82
CA PRO A 190 15.26 -12.37 7.22
C PRO A 190 14.91 -12.31 8.73
N PRO A 191 15.87 -12.36 9.69
CA PRO A 191 15.55 -12.29 11.12
C PRO A 191 14.80 -11.03 11.56
N VAL A 192 14.87 -9.94 10.79
CA VAL A 192 14.15 -8.68 11.09
C VAL A 192 12.64 -8.90 11.27
N VAL A 193 12.06 -9.86 10.55
CA VAL A 193 10.63 -10.18 10.66
C VAL A 193 10.29 -10.68 12.07
N LYS A 194 11.13 -11.54 12.66
CA LYS A 194 10.91 -12.04 14.03
C LYS A 194 11.12 -10.94 15.06
N ALA A 195 12.14 -10.09 14.87
CA ALA A 195 12.42 -8.96 15.75
C ALA A 195 11.24 -7.97 15.79
N VAL A 196 10.76 -7.54 14.62
CA VAL A 196 9.62 -6.62 14.49
C VAL A 196 8.36 -7.19 15.14
N LYS A 197 8.08 -8.48 14.95
CA LYS A 197 6.91 -9.14 15.58
C LYS A 197 7.00 -9.14 17.10
N ARG A 198 8.15 -9.52 17.66
CA ARG A 198 8.35 -9.58 19.12
C ARG A 198 8.22 -8.19 19.75
N GLU A 199 8.93 -7.21 19.20
CA GLU A 199 8.86 -5.83 19.68
C GLU A 199 7.44 -5.26 19.58
N LEU A 200 6.72 -5.53 18.49
CA LEU A 200 5.33 -5.08 18.34
C LEU A 200 4.42 -5.69 19.42
N GLU A 201 4.58 -6.98 19.75
CA GLU A 201 3.80 -7.67 20.79
C GLU A 201 4.08 -7.09 22.19
N GLU A 202 5.33 -6.76 22.50
CA GLU A 202 5.73 -6.08 23.74
C GLU A 202 5.08 -4.69 23.82
N LEU A 203 5.22 -3.88 22.78
CA LEU A 203 4.69 -2.51 22.74
C LEU A 203 3.16 -2.45 22.81
N LEU A 204 2.46 -3.41 22.20
CA LEU A 204 0.99 -3.50 22.30
C LEU A 204 0.55 -3.74 23.75
N ARG A 205 1.23 -4.66 24.45
CA ARG A 205 0.97 -4.94 25.87
C ARG A 205 1.28 -3.75 26.76
N GLU A 206 2.41 -3.08 26.55
CA GLU A 206 2.79 -1.87 27.29
C GLU A 206 1.77 -0.75 27.13
N GLN A 207 1.12 -0.64 25.96
CA GLN A 207 0.09 0.37 25.69
C GLN A 207 -1.34 -0.09 26.04
N GLY A 208 -1.49 -1.26 26.65
CA GLY A 208 -2.78 -1.77 27.10
C GLY A 208 -3.68 -2.34 26.00
N PHE A 209 -3.18 -2.55 24.79
CA PHE A 209 -3.94 -3.20 23.72
C PHE A 209 -3.94 -4.72 23.89
N LYS A 210 -5.11 -5.35 23.76
CA LYS A 210 -5.25 -6.81 23.86
C LYS A 210 -4.80 -7.53 22.58
N ASN A 211 -4.90 -6.84 21.44
CA ASN A 211 -4.52 -7.37 20.14
C ASN A 211 -4.24 -6.21 19.16
N VAL A 212 -3.69 -6.54 17.98
CA VAL A 212 -3.36 -5.56 16.93
C VAL A 212 -4.59 -4.75 16.48
N MET A 213 -5.77 -5.37 16.41
CA MET A 213 -6.99 -4.71 15.91
C MET A 213 -7.42 -3.55 16.80
N GLU A 214 -7.22 -3.66 18.11
CA GLU A 214 -7.51 -2.55 19.03
C GLU A 214 -6.61 -1.33 18.79
N ALA A 215 -5.39 -1.54 18.28
CA ALA A 215 -4.44 -0.46 17.98
C ALA A 215 -4.67 0.19 16.60
N VAL A 216 -5.40 -0.45 15.67
CA VAL A 216 -5.63 0.09 14.32
C VAL A 216 -6.36 1.43 14.38
N GLY A 217 -5.70 2.48 13.91
CA GLY A 217 -6.28 3.83 13.90
C GLY A 217 -6.47 4.45 15.28
N ALA A 218 -5.78 3.94 16.32
CA ALA A 218 -5.90 4.46 17.67
C ALA A 218 -5.61 5.96 17.79
N ASP A 219 -4.78 6.53 16.90
CA ASP A 219 -4.49 7.97 16.89
C ASP A 219 -5.69 8.83 16.44
N HIS A 220 -6.75 8.23 15.91
CA HIS A 220 -7.96 8.92 15.42
C HIS A 220 -9.13 8.88 16.41
N ARG A 221 -8.98 8.15 17.52
CA ARG A 221 -10.00 8.02 18.57
C ARG A 221 -9.71 9.08 19.63
N CYS A 222 -10.22 10.28 19.43
CA CYS A 222 -10.30 11.29 20.49
C CYS A 222 -11.47 10.99 21.42
#